data_AF-A0AAN6YZC3-F1
#
_entry.id   AF-A0AAN6YZC3-F1
#
_cell.length_a   1.000
_cell.length_b   1.000
_cell.length_c   1.000
_cell.angle_alpha   90.00
_cell.angle_beta   90.00
_cell.angle_gamma   90.00
#
_symmetry.space_group_name_H-M   'P 1'
#
loop_
_entity.id
_entity.type
_entity.pdbx_description
1 polymer ?
#
loop_
_entity_poly.entity_id
_entity_poly.type
_entity_poly.pdbx_seq_one_letter_code
_entity_poly.pdbx_strand_id
1 'polypeptide(L)'
;MSSIPIAVVVADPEPDVARAIQVSLLPRYDVVHFFKNVDQALFELPLLVKGNLELPDHSGMGSNAERDVPDRKVPKALVVYSDLPDYVLDTVRQSFADKIKVLGVPPECDPQFVMIQLDDML
;
A
#
# COMPACT_ATOMS: atom_id res chain seq x y z
N MET A 1 -1.78 9.84 -19.00
CA MET A 1 -2.70 9.33 -17.95
C MET A 1 -2.05 9.59 -16.61
N SER A 2 -2.78 10.09 -15.60
CA SER A 2 -2.24 10.26 -14.25
C SER A 2 -2.16 8.90 -13.55
N SER A 3 -1.05 8.64 -12.85
CA SER A 3 -0.86 7.41 -12.06
C SER A 3 -1.84 7.35 -10.89
N ILE A 4 -2.28 6.13 -10.55
CA ILE A 4 -3.26 5.92 -9.47
C ILE A 4 -2.50 5.87 -8.13
N PRO A 5 -2.80 6.75 -7.16
CA PRO A 5 -2.16 6.71 -5.84
C PRO A 5 -2.57 5.45 -5.09
N ILE A 6 -1.60 4.67 -4.62
CA ILE A 6 -1.82 3.42 -3.87
C ILE A 6 -0.97 3.38 -2.61
N ALA A 7 -1.48 2.71 -1.58
CA ALA A 7 -0.71 2.30 -0.43
C ALA A 7 -0.27 0.84 -0.61
N VAL A 8 0.91 0.50 -0.10
CA VAL A 8 1.45 -0.88 -0.15
C VAL A 8 1.78 -1.31 1.28
N VAL A 9 1.37 -2.50 1.68
CA VAL A 9 1.71 -3.12 2.96
C VAL A 9 2.53 -4.37 2.69
N VAL A 10 3.67 -4.48 3.34
CA VAL A 10 4.55 -5.64 3.26
C VAL A 10 5.04 -5.92 4.68
N ALA A 11 4.91 -7.15 5.15
CA ALA A 11 5.33 -7.53 6.49
C ALA A 11 6.84 -7.82 6.50
N ASP A 12 7.61 -6.95 7.17
CA ASP A 12 9.06 -7.07 7.37
C ASP A 12 9.87 -7.46 6.12
N PRO A 13 9.71 -6.75 4.98
CA PRO A 13 10.47 -7.09 3.78
C PRO A 13 11.96 -6.78 3.94
N GLU A 14 12.78 -7.60 3.28
CA GLU A 14 14.15 -7.19 2.98
C GLU A 14 14.15 -5.87 2.17
N PRO A 15 15.12 -4.96 2.39
CA PRO A 15 15.14 -3.65 1.73
C PRO A 15 15.07 -3.71 0.19
N ASP A 16 15.71 -4.71 -0.40
CA ASP A 16 15.73 -4.89 -1.86
C ASP A 16 14.37 -5.36 -2.39
N VAL A 17 13.65 -6.18 -1.62
CA VAL A 17 12.28 -6.62 -1.95
C VAL A 17 11.31 -5.44 -1.91
N ALA A 18 11.37 -4.60 -0.88
CA ALA A 18 10.53 -3.41 -0.78
C ALA A 18 10.72 -2.46 -1.99
N ARG A 19 11.97 -2.28 -2.42
CA ARG A 19 12.30 -1.47 -3.60
C ARG A 19 11.84 -2.13 -4.90
N ALA A 20 12.01 -3.44 -5.05
CA ALA A 20 11.54 -4.17 -6.24
C ALA A 20 10.01 -4.09 -6.41
N ILE A 21 9.26 -4.22 -5.31
CA ILE A 21 7.79 -4.03 -5.30
C ILE A 21 7.42 -2.61 -5.72
N GLN A 22 8.10 -1.59 -5.18
CA GLN A 22 7.82 -0.21 -5.56
C GLN A 22 8.06 0.03 -7.06
N VAL A 23 9.16 -0.49 -7.61
CA VAL A 23 9.52 -0.34 -9.03
C VAL A 23 8.55 -1.09 -9.95
N SER A 24 8.07 -2.29 -9.57
CA SER A 24 7.16 -3.08 -10.41
C SER A 24 5.77 -2.45 -10.58
N LEU A 25 5.37 -1.56 -9.66
CA LEU A 25 4.10 -0.85 -9.69
C LEU A 25 4.15 0.42 -10.55
N LEU A 26 5.35 0.93 -10.86
CA LEU A 26 5.54 2.08 -11.74
C LEU A 26 5.44 1.67 -13.22
N PRO A 27 5.02 2.58 -14.13
CA PRO A 27 4.51 3.93 -13.87
C PRO A 27 2.98 3.96 -13.64
N ARG A 28 2.30 2.80 -13.71
CA ARG A 28 0.83 2.72 -13.68
C ARG A 28 0.26 3.22 -12.36
N TYR A 29 0.94 2.92 -11.26
CA TYR A 29 0.57 3.35 -9.92
C TYR A 29 1.57 4.37 -9.38
N ASP A 30 1.09 5.22 -8.49
CA ASP A 30 1.90 6.10 -7.66
C ASP A 30 1.89 5.48 -6.27
N VAL A 31 2.98 4.82 -5.86
CA VAL A 31 3.09 4.30 -4.49
C VAL A 31 3.23 5.50 -3.56
N VAL A 32 2.13 5.92 -2.94
CA VAL A 32 2.09 7.14 -2.12
C VAL A 32 2.55 6.88 -0.71
N HIS A 33 2.36 5.66 -0.20
CA HIS A 33 2.79 5.25 1.13
C HIS A 33 3.14 3.77 1.11
N PHE A 34 4.22 3.40 1.77
CA PHE A 34 4.66 2.01 1.91
C PHE A 34 4.67 1.66 3.40
N PHE A 35 4.12 0.52 3.79
CA PHE A 35 4.18 0.03 5.15
C PHE A 35 5.08 -1.19 5.15
N LYS A 36 6.16 -1.14 5.94
CA LYS A 36 7.07 -2.28 6.14
C LYS A 36 6.67 -3.13 7.34
N ASN A 37 5.63 -2.70 8.06
CA ASN A 37 5.13 -3.33 9.27
C ASN A 37 3.59 -3.20 9.28
N VAL A 38 2.92 -4.28 9.63
CA VAL A 38 1.45 -4.35 9.72
C VAL A 38 0.89 -3.42 10.78
N ASP A 39 1.50 -3.32 11.95
CA ASP A 39 1.04 -2.46 13.05
C ASP A 39 1.05 -0.99 12.61
N GLN A 40 2.06 -0.58 11.83
CA GLN A 40 2.08 0.76 11.20
C GLN A 40 0.93 0.92 10.23
N ALA A 41 0.67 -0.08 9.39
CA ALA A 41 -0.47 -0.03 8.48
C ALA A 41 -1.79 0.09 9.25
N LEU A 42 -2.01 -0.70 10.30
CA LEU A 42 -3.22 -0.66 11.10
C LEU A 42 -3.44 0.70 11.80
N PHE A 43 -2.36 1.38 12.18
CA PHE A 43 -2.43 2.69 12.82
C PHE A 43 -2.63 3.84 11.82
N GLU A 44 -1.82 3.88 10.76
CA GLU A 44 -1.74 5.03 9.84
C GLU A 44 -2.74 4.95 8.69
N LEU A 45 -2.97 3.75 8.16
CA LEU A 45 -3.80 3.56 6.98
C LEU A 45 -5.22 4.13 7.16
N PRO A 46 -5.93 3.89 8.29
CA PRO A 46 -7.26 4.47 8.52
C PRO A 46 -7.26 6.01 8.51
N LEU A 47 -6.16 6.64 8.92
CA LEU A 47 -6.02 8.09 8.99
C LEU A 47 -5.72 8.67 7.60
N LEU A 48 -4.83 8.03 6.84
CA LEU A 48 -4.51 8.41 5.46
C LEU A 48 -5.74 8.35 4.56
N VAL A 49 -6.54 7.27 4.63
CA VAL A 49 -7.77 7.14 3.83
C VAL A 49 -8.87 8.12 4.26
N LYS A 50 -8.79 8.67 5.49
CA LYS A 50 -9.67 9.76 5.95
C LYS A 50 -9.17 11.14 5.51
N GLY A 51 -8.04 11.22 4.82
CA GLY A 51 -7.46 12.47 4.34
C GLY A 51 -6.55 13.15 5.35
N ASN A 52 -6.20 12.51 6.47
CA ASN A 52 -5.19 13.03 7.37
C ASN A 52 -3.79 12.71 6.81
N LEU A 53 -3.23 13.67 6.07
CA LEU A 53 -1.94 13.55 5.41
C LEU A 53 -0.80 14.24 6.18
N GLU A 54 -1.07 14.76 7.38
CA GLU A 54 -0.05 15.36 8.26
C GLU A 54 0.83 14.29 8.91
N LEU A 55 0.41 13.03 8.86
CA LEU A 55 1.19 11.93 9.39
C LEU A 55 2.55 11.82 8.69
N PRO A 56 3.65 11.69 9.43
CA PRO A 56 4.93 11.36 8.82
C PRO A 56 4.84 9.97 8.19
N ASP A 57 5.40 9.82 6.99
CA ASP A 57 5.59 8.51 6.38
C ASP A 57 6.74 7.80 7.08
N HIS A 58 6.41 6.92 8.04
CA HIS A 58 7.40 6.23 8.86
C HIS A 58 8.29 5.26 8.08
N SER A 59 7.90 4.88 6.87
CA SER A 59 8.70 3.98 6.04
C SER A 59 9.81 4.70 5.28
N GLY A 60 9.67 6.03 5.12
CA GLY A 60 10.48 6.86 4.23
C GLY A 60 10.36 6.46 2.76
N MET A 61 9.32 5.70 2.39
CA MET A 61 9.14 5.12 1.07
C MET A 61 7.75 5.43 0.52
N GLY A 62 7.75 5.90 -0.73
CA GLY A 62 6.55 6.35 -1.39
C GLY A 62 6.59 7.84 -1.62
N SER A 63 5.74 8.30 -2.53
CA SER A 63 5.82 9.66 -3.01
C SER A 63 5.26 10.69 -2.03
N ASN A 64 4.53 10.31 -0.98
CA ASN A 64 4.16 11.26 0.08
C ASN A 64 5.31 11.55 1.05
N ALA A 65 6.30 10.66 1.18
CA ALA A 65 7.52 10.93 1.94
C ALA A 65 8.32 12.11 1.36
N GLU A 66 8.24 12.31 0.05
CA GLU A 66 8.96 13.36 -0.69
C GLU A 66 8.14 14.63 -0.92
N ARG A 67 6.84 14.63 -0.56
CA ARG A 67 5.93 15.76 -0.79
C ARG A 67 5.63 16.51 0.50
N ASP A 68 5.53 17.83 0.35
CA ASP A 68 4.94 18.69 1.38
C ASP A 68 3.47 18.32 1.61
N VAL A 69 2.98 18.52 2.84
CA VAL A 69 1.61 18.17 3.27
C VAL A 69 0.51 18.57 2.26
N PRO A 70 0.46 19.80 1.70
CA PRO A 70 -0.60 20.17 0.75
C PRO A 70 -0.56 19.38 -0.58
N ASP A 71 0.59 18.83 -0.96
CA ASP A 71 0.77 18.09 -2.21
C ASP A 71 0.68 16.57 -2.03
N ARG A 72 0.62 16.09 -0.77
CA ARG A 72 0.43 14.68 -0.47
C ARG A 72 -0.91 14.18 -1.03
N LYS A 73 -0.92 12.91 -1.41
CA LYS A 73 -2.08 12.27 -2.04
C LYS A 73 -2.68 11.24 -1.10
N VAL A 74 -4.01 11.25 -1.02
CA VAL A 74 -4.78 10.18 -0.37
C VAL A 74 -4.64 8.90 -1.22
N PRO A 75 -4.26 7.75 -0.62
CA PRO A 75 -4.28 6.47 -1.32
C PRO A 75 -5.69 6.20 -1.86
N LYS A 76 -5.79 5.66 -3.08
CA LYS A 76 -7.03 5.21 -3.72
C LYS A 76 -7.10 3.71 -3.91
N ALA A 77 -6.08 2.98 -3.45
CA ALA A 77 -6.07 1.53 -3.39
C ALA A 77 -5.04 1.05 -2.36
N LEU A 78 -5.12 -0.22 -2.01
CA LEU A 78 -4.21 -0.92 -1.11
C LEU A 78 -3.70 -2.19 -1.78
N VAL A 79 -2.40 -2.45 -1.64
CA VAL A 79 -1.76 -3.71 -2.05
C VAL A 79 -1.11 -4.35 -0.82
N VAL A 80 -1.25 -5.66 -0.64
CA VAL A 80 -0.65 -6.40 0.49
C VAL A 80 0.26 -7.52 -0.04
N TYR A 81 1.56 -7.43 0.21
CA TYR A 81 2.55 -8.46 -0.11
C TYR A 81 3.00 -9.13 1.19
N SER A 82 2.37 -10.22 1.58
CA SER A 82 2.75 -10.98 2.78
C SER A 82 1.86 -12.21 2.95
N ASP A 83 2.42 -13.24 3.55
CA ASP A 83 1.74 -14.41 4.13
C ASP A 83 1.13 -14.11 5.50
N LEU A 84 0.41 -12.99 5.62
CA LEU A 84 -0.22 -12.63 6.89
C LEU A 84 -1.36 -13.57 7.26
N PRO A 85 -1.59 -13.83 8.56
CA PRO A 85 -2.76 -14.56 9.01
C PRO A 85 -4.06 -13.87 8.57
N ASP A 86 -5.08 -14.67 8.24
CA ASP A 86 -6.39 -14.17 7.75
C ASP A 86 -7.01 -13.09 8.66
N TYR A 87 -6.89 -13.22 9.98
CA TYR A 87 -7.43 -12.24 10.94
C TYR A 87 -6.78 -10.85 10.80
N VAL A 88 -5.51 -10.80 10.41
CA VAL A 88 -4.78 -9.56 10.15
C VAL A 88 -5.28 -8.93 8.85
N LEU A 89 -5.40 -9.75 7.80
CA LEU A 89 -5.90 -9.32 6.50
C LEU A 89 -7.32 -8.77 6.59
N ASP A 90 -8.18 -9.41 7.38
CA ASP A 90 -9.54 -8.93 7.65
C ASP A 90 -9.53 -7.58 8.37
N THR A 91 -8.62 -7.38 9.32
CA THR A 91 -8.49 -6.11 10.05
C THR A 91 -7.99 -4.98 9.13
N VAL A 92 -6.99 -5.26 8.31
CA VAL A 92 -6.46 -4.33 7.30
C VAL A 92 -7.53 -4.01 6.26
N ARG A 93 -8.29 -5.01 5.82
CA ARG A 93 -9.39 -4.86 4.86
C ARG A 93 -10.53 -4.03 5.45
N GLN A 94 -10.96 -4.30 6.68
CA GLN A 94 -11.99 -3.53 7.37
C GLN A 94 -11.58 -2.07 7.53
N SER A 95 -10.29 -1.82 7.84
CA SER A 95 -9.72 -0.47 7.92
C SER A 95 -9.82 0.31 6.60
N PHE A 96 -9.99 -0.39 5.46
CA PHE A 96 -10.01 0.17 4.11
C PHE A 96 -11.39 0.15 3.43
N ALA A 97 -12.25 -0.82 3.76
CA ALA A 97 -13.49 -1.14 3.06
C ALA A 97 -14.56 -0.03 3.13
N ASP A 98 -14.50 0.84 4.12
CA ASP A 98 -15.51 1.89 4.31
C ASP A 98 -15.38 3.08 3.35
N LYS A 99 -14.30 3.18 2.56
CA LYS A 99 -14.03 4.41 1.77
C LYS A 99 -13.48 4.23 0.35
N ILE A 100 -12.96 3.07 -0.04
CA ILE A 100 -12.16 2.95 -1.27
C ILE A 100 -12.39 1.63 -2.03
N LYS A 101 -12.37 1.72 -3.36
CA LYS A 101 -12.35 0.56 -4.26
C LYS A 101 -11.04 -0.20 -4.09
N VAL A 102 -11.12 -1.33 -3.43
CA VAL A 102 -10.01 -2.26 -3.27
C VAL A 102 -9.63 -2.85 -4.65
N LEU A 103 -8.34 -2.85 -5.00
CA LEU A 103 -7.75 -3.14 -6.33
C LEU A 103 -6.70 -4.31 -6.23
N GLY A 104 -6.55 -5.20 -7.24
CA GLY A 104 -5.95 -6.55 -7.30
C GLY A 104 -6.19 -7.47 -8.53
N VAL A 105 -5.17 -8.19 -8.94
CA VAL A 105 -4.90 -8.48 -10.35
C VAL A 105 -4.90 -10.00 -10.61
N PRO A 106 -5.72 -10.52 -11.54
CA PRO A 106 -5.44 -11.74 -12.29
C PRO A 106 -4.45 -11.43 -13.44
N PRO A 107 -3.72 -12.43 -13.97
CA PRO A 107 -2.27 -12.44 -14.28
C PRO A 107 -1.75 -11.43 -15.33
N GLU A 108 -2.59 -10.52 -15.82
CA GLU A 108 -2.35 -9.66 -16.97
C GLU A 108 -2.73 -8.17 -16.71
N CYS A 109 -2.80 -7.74 -15.43
CA CYS A 109 -2.90 -6.34 -14.97
C CYS A 109 -4.26 -5.60 -15.14
N ASP A 110 -5.23 -5.82 -14.24
CA ASP A 110 -6.20 -4.78 -13.77
C ASP A 110 -6.87 -5.17 -12.42
N PRO A 111 -7.26 -4.24 -11.51
CA PRO A 111 -7.13 -4.53 -10.09
C PRO A 111 -8.49 -4.55 -9.24
N GLN A 112 -8.81 -5.62 -8.46
CA GLN A 112 -9.45 -5.80 -7.09
C GLN A 112 -8.71 -6.74 -6.04
N PHE A 113 -8.34 -6.26 -4.81
CA PHE A 113 -7.50 -6.83 -3.69
C PHE A 113 -6.52 -7.97 -4.02
N VAL A 114 -5.21 -7.83 -3.75
CA VAL A 114 -4.27 -8.97 -3.76
C VAL A 114 -3.55 -9.12 -2.43
N MET A 115 -3.56 -10.36 -1.95
CA MET A 115 -2.59 -10.95 -1.03
C MET A 115 -1.60 -11.74 -1.90
N ILE A 116 -0.34 -11.33 -1.95
CA ILE A 116 0.72 -12.10 -2.63
C ILE A 116 1.53 -12.79 -1.54
N GLN A 117 1.48 -14.12 -1.50
CA GLN A 117 2.41 -14.93 -0.72
C GLN A 117 3.75 -14.95 -1.47
N LEU A 118 4.85 -14.80 -0.73
CA LEU A 118 6.20 -14.70 -1.33
C LEU A 118 6.56 -15.93 -2.19
N ASP A 119 5.96 -17.08 -1.89
CA ASP A 119 6.19 -18.36 -2.59
C ASP A 119 5.73 -18.34 -4.06
N ASP A 120 4.88 -17.39 -4.46
CA ASP A 120 4.37 -17.27 -5.84
C ASP A 120 5.26 -16.39 -6.75
N MET A 121 6.39 -15.87 -6.24
CA MET A 121 7.28 -14.93 -6.95
C MET A 121 8.67 -15.49 -7.31
N LEU A 122 8.96 -16.77 -7.05
CA LEU A 122 10.21 -17.46 -7.39
C LEU A 122 10.05 -18.49 -8.50
#